data_AF-A0A1Q7MNU1-F1
#
_entry.id   AF-A0A1Q7MNU1-F1
#
_cell.length_a   1.000
_cell.length_b   1.000
_cell.length_c   1.000
_cell.angle_alpha   90.00
_cell.angle_beta   90.00
_cell.angle_gamma   90.00
#
_symmetry.space_group_name_H-M   'P 1'
#
loop_
_entity.id
_entity.type
_entity.pdbx_description
1 polymer ?
#
loop_
_entity_poly.entity_id
_entity_poly.type
_entity_poly.pdbx_seq_one_letter_code
_entity_poly.pdbx_strand_id
1 'polypeptide(L)'
;MRNPFEPLRLAGLLQRPRLWKRWIEFRTLSTFARSFSDMVKNAAMITTDGTIGMVATGAWNQELFQSLIENLPDGTWELVCHPGYNDSELQRLPTRLQKSRENELAILTAPASRELLERNRIELISYRDLD
;
A
#
# COMPACT_ATOMS: atom_id res chain seq x y z
N MET A 1 -8.51 11.99 5.99
CA MET A 1 -9.32 10.78 5.71
C MET A 1 -8.46 9.84 4.84
N ARG A 2 -8.64 8.51 4.96
CA ARG A 2 -7.96 7.54 4.07
C ARG A 2 -8.76 7.37 2.78
N ASN A 3 -8.10 7.48 1.64
CA ASN A 3 -8.67 7.12 0.34
C ASN A 3 -8.50 5.61 0.11
N PRO A 4 -9.59 4.81 0.05
CA PRO A 4 -9.50 3.35 0.05
C PRO A 4 -9.10 2.75 -1.31
N PHE A 5 -8.90 3.56 -2.35
CA PHE A 5 -8.62 3.08 -3.70
C PHE A 5 -7.11 2.94 -3.94
N GLU A 6 -6.74 1.83 -4.58
CA GLU A 6 -5.36 1.50 -4.92
C GLU A 6 -5.14 1.65 -6.43
N PRO A 7 -3.98 2.14 -6.90
CA PRO A 7 -3.69 2.20 -8.32
C PRO A 7 -3.45 0.77 -8.82
N LEU A 8 -4.43 0.21 -9.52
CA LEU A 8 -4.45 -1.20 -9.95
C LEU A 8 -3.61 -1.46 -11.21
N ARG A 9 -2.35 -1.03 -11.20
CA ARG A 9 -1.42 -1.38 -12.27
C ARG A 9 -1.06 -2.87 -12.20
N LEU A 10 -1.00 -3.52 -13.36
CA LEU A 10 -0.79 -4.97 -13.49
C LEU A 10 0.66 -5.40 -13.19
N ALA A 11 1.61 -4.47 -13.26
CA ALA A 11 3.03 -4.74 -13.03
C ALA A 11 3.25 -5.32 -11.61
N GLY A 12 3.89 -6.48 -11.54
CA GLY A 12 4.14 -7.24 -10.30
C GLY A 12 3.02 -8.20 -9.87
N LEU A 13 1.76 -7.89 -10.15
CA LEU A 13 0.60 -8.75 -9.76
C LEU A 13 0.38 -9.95 -10.68
N LEU A 14 0.76 -9.82 -11.96
CA LEU A 14 0.64 -10.91 -12.94
C LEU A 14 1.41 -12.18 -12.53
N GLN A 15 2.51 -12.01 -11.79
CA GLN A 15 3.35 -13.11 -11.32
C GLN A 15 2.80 -13.79 -10.04
N ARG A 16 1.67 -13.32 -9.47
CA ARG A 16 1.10 -13.83 -8.21
C ARG A 16 -0.39 -14.15 -8.32
N PRO A 17 -0.75 -15.35 -8.83
CA PRO A 17 -2.15 -15.75 -9.01
C PRO A 17 -3.00 -15.64 -7.74
N ARG A 18 -2.39 -15.83 -6.56
CA ARG A 18 -3.06 -15.71 -5.25
C ARG A 18 -3.60 -14.30 -4.95
N LEU A 19 -3.11 -13.27 -5.65
CA LEU A 19 -3.55 -11.88 -5.44
C LEU A 19 -4.69 -11.48 -6.39
N TRP A 20 -4.98 -12.28 -7.42
CA TRP A 20 -5.93 -11.89 -8.48
C TRP A 20 -7.36 -11.71 -7.96
N LYS A 21 -7.81 -12.57 -7.05
CA LYS A 21 -9.13 -12.42 -6.41
C LYS A 21 -9.27 -11.02 -5.78
N ARG A 22 -8.28 -10.62 -4.99
CA ARG A 22 -8.28 -9.32 -4.30
C ARG A 22 -8.14 -8.16 -5.27
N TRP A 23 -7.34 -8.32 -6.32
CA TRP A 23 -7.24 -7.32 -7.39
C TRP A 23 -8.60 -7.10 -8.08
N ILE A 24 -9.36 -8.17 -8.37
CA ILE A 24 -10.71 -8.05 -8.95
C ILE A 24 -11.65 -7.33 -7.97
N GLU A 25 -11.64 -7.70 -6.69
CA GLU A 25 -12.43 -7.04 -5.65
C GLU A 25 -12.16 -5.53 -5.60
N PHE A 26 -10.87 -5.15 -5.58
CA PHE A 26 -10.48 -3.74 -5.60
C PHE A 26 -10.81 -3.03 -6.92
N ARG A 27 -10.76 -3.73 -8.06
CA ARG A 27 -11.16 -3.19 -9.36
C ARG A 27 -12.64 -2.82 -9.37
N THR A 28 -13.49 -3.68 -8.80
CA THR A 28 -14.91 -3.39 -8.64
C THR A 28 -15.11 -2.22 -7.69
N LEU A 29 -14.43 -2.19 -6.54
CA LEU A 29 -14.50 -1.06 -5.60
C LEU A 29 -14.08 0.27 -6.24
N SER A 30 -13.06 0.27 -7.09
CA SER A 30 -12.53 1.47 -7.76
C SER A 30 -13.54 2.17 -8.66
N THR A 31 -14.65 1.51 -9.03
CA THR A 31 -15.77 2.15 -9.73
C THR A 31 -16.46 3.24 -8.90
N PHE A 32 -16.32 3.19 -7.57
CA PHE A 32 -16.86 4.19 -6.63
C PHE A 32 -15.90 5.35 -6.35
N ALA A 33 -14.72 5.39 -6.96
CA ALA A 33 -13.68 6.39 -6.65
C ALA A 33 -14.15 7.83 -6.84
N ARG A 34 -14.94 8.10 -7.88
CA ARG A 34 -15.48 9.45 -8.13
C ARG A 34 -16.45 9.88 -7.04
N SER A 35 -17.41 9.02 -6.69
CA SER A 35 -18.40 9.29 -5.64
C SER A 35 -17.73 9.56 -4.30
N PHE A 36 -16.72 8.77 -3.94
CA PHE A 36 -15.92 9.01 -2.74
C PHE A 36 -15.20 10.37 -2.77
N SER A 37 -14.55 10.71 -3.90
CA SER A 37 -13.86 11.99 -4.06
C SER A 37 -14.83 13.17 -3.88
N ASP A 38 -16.02 13.08 -4.45
CA ASP A 38 -17.06 14.10 -4.31
C ASP A 38 -17.53 14.23 -2.86
N MET A 39 -17.73 13.10 -2.15
CA MET A 39 -18.10 13.09 -0.74
C MET A 39 -17.03 13.73 0.15
N VAL A 40 -15.75 13.41 -0.06
CA VAL A 40 -14.63 13.95 0.71
C VAL A 40 -14.52 15.47 0.51
N LYS A 41 -14.63 15.93 -0.74
CA LYS A 41 -14.63 17.35 -1.08
C LYS A 41 -15.80 18.09 -0.43
N ASN A 42 -17.01 17.54 -0.53
CA ASN A 42 -18.21 18.14 0.07
C ASN A 42 -18.13 18.21 1.60
N ALA A 43 -17.40 17.28 2.22
CA ALA A 43 -17.16 17.26 3.66
C ALA A 43 -15.96 18.12 4.10
N ALA A 44 -15.31 18.85 3.18
CA ALA A 44 -14.09 19.63 3.43
C ALA A 44 -12.99 18.82 4.15
N MET A 45 -12.87 17.54 3.80
CA MET A 45 -11.85 16.65 4.35
C MET A 45 -10.65 16.55 3.41
N ILE A 46 -9.45 16.48 3.98
CA ILE A 46 -8.21 16.22 3.25
C ILE A 46 -7.99 14.70 3.15
N THR A 47 -7.52 14.24 2.00
CA THR A 47 -7.21 12.83 1.73
C THR A 47 -6.09 12.71 0.72
N THR A 48 -5.38 11.58 0.72
CA THR A 48 -4.45 11.20 -0.34
C THR A 48 -5.17 10.85 -1.65
N ASP A 49 -4.45 10.81 -2.76
CA ASP A 49 -4.95 10.34 -4.06
C ASP A 49 -5.31 8.85 -4.06
N GLY A 50 -4.74 8.09 -3.11
CA GLY A 50 -5.12 6.72 -2.84
C GLY A 50 -4.33 6.08 -1.70
N THR A 51 -4.48 4.76 -1.62
CA THR A 51 -3.75 3.87 -0.73
C THR A 51 -3.03 2.80 -1.55
N ILE A 52 -1.82 2.43 -1.19
CA ILE A 52 -1.06 1.32 -1.76
C ILE A 52 -0.86 0.21 -0.72
N GLY A 53 -0.72 -1.03 -1.20
CA GLY A 53 -0.41 -2.19 -0.35
C GLY A 53 -1.62 -3.03 0.05
N MET A 54 -2.83 -2.67 -0.35
CA MET A 54 -4.05 -3.42 0.02
C MET A 54 -4.10 -4.78 -0.70
N VAL A 55 -3.90 -4.78 -2.02
CA VAL A 55 -3.78 -6.00 -2.83
C VAL A 55 -2.60 -6.84 -2.38
N ALA A 56 -1.46 -6.20 -2.06
CA ALA A 56 -0.23 -6.87 -1.62
C ALA A 56 -0.25 -7.36 -0.16
N THR A 57 -1.25 -6.99 0.66
CA THR A 57 -1.25 -7.27 2.10
C THR A 57 -1.01 -8.75 2.42
N GLY A 58 0.03 -9.01 3.23
CA GLY A 58 0.46 -10.35 3.63
C GLY A 58 1.29 -11.10 2.59
N ALA A 59 1.64 -10.47 1.46
CA ALA A 59 2.40 -11.06 0.36
C ALA A 59 3.59 -10.18 -0.08
N TRP A 60 3.95 -9.18 0.73
CA TRP A 60 5.09 -8.30 0.46
C TRP A 60 6.41 -9.07 0.37
N ASN A 61 7.19 -8.69 -0.63
CA ASN A 61 8.60 -8.99 -0.75
C ASN A 61 9.28 -7.87 -1.56
N GLN A 62 10.60 -7.95 -1.71
CA GLN A 62 11.38 -6.87 -2.32
C GLN A 62 10.95 -6.58 -3.76
N GLU A 63 10.70 -7.61 -4.57
CA GLU A 63 10.33 -7.43 -5.98
C GLU A 63 8.94 -6.78 -6.13
N LEU A 64 7.99 -7.17 -5.28
CA LEU A 64 6.65 -6.56 -5.29
C LEU A 64 6.69 -5.10 -4.81
N PHE A 65 7.50 -4.81 -3.79
CA PHE A 65 7.74 -3.44 -3.32
C PHE A 65 8.39 -2.58 -4.41
N GLN A 66 9.45 -3.08 -5.04
CA GLN A 66 10.10 -2.40 -6.15
C GLN A 66 9.14 -2.13 -7.30
N SER A 67 8.41 -3.14 -7.76
CA SER A 67 7.44 -2.99 -8.84
C SER A 67 6.35 -1.98 -8.49
N LEU A 68 5.92 -1.91 -7.23
CA LEU A 68 4.91 -0.94 -6.80
C LEU A 68 5.47 0.49 -6.88
N ILE A 69 6.65 0.72 -6.30
CA ILE A 69 7.28 2.04 -6.26
C ILE A 69 7.59 2.56 -7.66
N GLU A 70 8.15 1.74 -8.54
CA GLU A 70 8.51 2.13 -9.92
C GLU A 70 7.29 2.41 -10.82
N ASN A 71 6.10 1.95 -10.40
CA ASN A 71 4.87 2.13 -11.15
C ASN A 71 3.88 3.07 -10.45
N LEU A 72 4.27 3.70 -9.35
CA LEU A 72 3.39 4.60 -8.62
C LEU A 72 3.06 5.81 -9.50
N PRO A 73 1.78 6.16 -9.72
CA PRO A 73 1.43 7.39 -10.42
C PRO A 73 1.83 8.62 -9.61
N ASP A 74 2.03 9.75 -10.27
CA ASP A 74 2.22 11.03 -9.59
C ASP A 74 1.02 11.31 -8.66
N GLY A 75 1.30 11.84 -7.47
CA GLY A 75 0.30 12.15 -6.44
C GLY A 75 0.76 11.77 -5.04
N THR A 76 -0.16 11.86 -4.09
CA THR A 76 0.01 11.49 -2.69
C THR A 76 -0.58 10.11 -2.44
N TRP A 77 0.20 9.21 -1.85
CA TRP A 77 -0.22 7.82 -1.64
C TRP A 77 0.08 7.38 -0.21
N GLU A 78 -0.90 6.77 0.45
CA GLU A 78 -0.70 6.16 1.75
C GLU A 78 -0.26 4.70 1.60
N LEU A 79 0.87 4.30 2.21
CA LEU A 79 1.27 2.89 2.26
C LEU A 79 0.65 2.17 3.47
N VAL A 80 -0.22 1.20 3.21
CA VAL A 80 -0.72 0.28 4.24
C VAL A 80 0.28 -0.87 4.42
N CYS A 81 0.84 -0.93 5.63
CA CYS A 81 1.80 -1.94 6.04
C CYS A 81 1.64 -2.31 7.52
N HIS A 82 2.28 -3.40 7.92
CA HIS A 82 2.24 -4.00 9.25
C HIS A 82 3.66 -4.48 9.67
N PRO A 83 4.71 -3.64 9.56
CA PRO A 83 6.05 -4.04 9.99
C PRO A 83 6.04 -4.37 11.49
N GLY A 84 6.77 -5.43 11.88
CA GLY A 84 6.89 -5.82 13.28
C GLY A 84 7.56 -7.17 13.47
N TYR A 85 7.94 -7.46 14.71
CA TYR A 85 8.52 -8.74 15.11
C TYR A 85 7.45 -9.81 15.26
N ASN A 86 7.75 -11.05 14.87
CA ASN A 86 6.84 -12.18 15.06
C ASN A 86 7.06 -12.85 16.43
N ASP A 87 6.90 -12.05 17.49
CA ASP A 87 7.10 -12.49 18.86
C ASP A 87 5.98 -13.40 19.40
N SER A 88 6.19 -13.92 20.61
CA SER A 88 5.23 -14.81 21.26
C SER A 88 3.86 -14.18 21.53
N GLU A 89 3.77 -12.85 21.62
CA GLU A 89 2.49 -12.16 21.80
C GLU A 89 1.70 -12.15 20.50
N LEU A 90 2.36 -11.79 19.38
CA LEU A 90 1.74 -11.79 18.07
C LEU A 90 1.29 -13.19 17.64
N GLN A 91 2.07 -14.23 17.99
CA GLN A 91 1.75 -15.63 17.70
C GLN A 91 0.45 -16.09 18.36
N ARG A 92 0.05 -15.47 19.48
CA ARG A 92 -1.22 -15.75 20.17
C ARG A 92 -2.43 -15.07 19.53
N LEU A 93 -2.22 -14.08 18.67
CA LEU A 93 -3.31 -13.36 18.01
C LEU A 93 -3.83 -14.11 16.78
N PRO A 94 -5.16 -14.14 16.56
CA PRO A 94 -5.78 -14.84 15.44
C PRO A 94 -5.65 -14.04 14.13
N THR A 95 -4.41 -13.79 13.70
CA THR A 95 -4.11 -13.07 12.45
C THR A 95 -3.29 -13.93 11.51
N ARG A 96 -3.62 -13.88 10.22
CA ARG A 96 -2.82 -14.52 9.16
C ARG A 96 -1.53 -13.75 8.83
N LEU A 97 -1.32 -12.56 9.40
CA LEU A 97 -0.23 -11.65 9.03
C LEU A 97 1.03 -11.81 9.89
N GLN A 98 1.10 -12.80 10.77
CA GLN A 98 2.22 -12.99 11.69
C GLN A 98 3.58 -13.02 10.97
N LYS A 99 3.75 -13.94 10.02
CA LYS A 99 5.00 -14.10 9.25
C LYS A 99 5.29 -12.94 8.30
N SER A 100 4.26 -12.24 7.79
CA SER A 100 4.49 -11.17 6.82
C SER A 100 5.06 -9.91 7.47
N ARG A 101 4.85 -9.71 8.78
CA ARG A 101 5.33 -8.52 9.50
C ARG A 101 6.85 -8.37 9.47
N GLU A 102 7.57 -9.47 9.65
CA GLU A 102 9.04 -9.46 9.65
C GLU A 102 9.58 -9.16 8.25
N ASN A 103 8.94 -9.70 7.21
CA ASN A 103 9.28 -9.38 5.82
C ASN A 103 9.03 -7.90 5.52
N GLU A 104 7.88 -7.36 5.93
CA GLU A 104 7.56 -5.94 5.76
C GLU A 104 8.56 -5.06 6.51
N LEU A 105 8.93 -5.41 7.75
CA LEU A 105 9.96 -4.71 8.50
C LEU A 105 11.30 -4.71 7.78
N ALA A 106 11.75 -5.87 7.28
CA ALA A 106 13.01 -6.01 6.57
C ALA A 106 13.04 -5.17 5.28
N ILE A 107 11.96 -5.18 4.49
CA ILE A 107 11.83 -4.38 3.26
C ILE A 107 11.87 -2.89 3.60
N LEU A 108 11.05 -2.44 4.55
CA LEU A 108 10.87 -1.01 4.85
C LEU A 108 12.07 -0.38 5.56
N THR A 109 12.96 -1.20 6.14
CA THR A 109 14.19 -0.74 6.79
C THR A 109 15.46 -1.00 5.98
N ALA A 110 15.35 -1.65 4.81
CA ALA A 110 16.50 -1.91 3.96
C ALA A 110 17.06 -0.61 3.32
N PRO A 111 18.39 -0.43 3.25
CA PRO A 111 19.00 0.69 2.52
C PRO A 111 18.52 0.78 1.06
N ALA A 112 18.40 -0.37 0.39
CA ALA A 112 17.93 -0.45 -0.99
C ALA A 112 16.52 0.13 -1.18
N SER A 113 15.64 0.06 -0.16
CA SER A 113 14.31 0.65 -0.22
C SER A 113 14.37 2.17 -0.13
N ARG A 114 15.28 2.73 0.66
CA ARG A 114 15.53 4.18 0.68
C ARG A 114 16.07 4.69 -0.66
N GLU A 115 17.09 4.02 -1.20
CA GLU A 115 17.67 4.35 -2.52
C GLU A 115 16.62 4.27 -3.63
N LEU A 116 15.72 3.29 -3.55
CA LEU A 116 14.62 3.12 -4.50
C LEU A 116 13.65 4.30 -4.45
N LEU A 117 13.26 4.78 -3.26
CA LEU A 117 12.39 5.95 -3.11
C LEU A 117 13.07 7.20 -3.67
N GLU A 118 14.34 7.42 -3.35
CA GLU A 118 15.13 8.56 -3.82
C GLU A 118 15.25 8.58 -5.36
N ARG A 119 15.58 7.43 -5.97
CA ARG A 119 15.67 7.30 -7.44
C ARG A 119 14.34 7.57 -8.14
N ASN A 120 13.22 7.21 -7.52
CA ASN A 120 11.87 7.47 -8.04
C ASN A 120 11.31 8.83 -7.60
N ARG A 121 12.11 9.68 -6.93
CA ARG A 121 11.71 11.01 -6.46
C ARG A 121 10.48 10.99 -5.56
N ILE A 122 10.36 9.95 -4.74
CA ILE A 122 9.28 9.83 -3.76
C ILE A 122 9.72 10.50 -2.47
N GLU A 123 8.93 11.47 -2.03
CA GLU A 123 9.07 12.10 -0.72
C GLU A 123 8.23 11.36 0.33
N LEU A 124 8.80 11.14 1.51
CA LEU A 124 8.06 10.60 2.65
C LEU A 124 7.48 11.76 3.48
N ILE A 125 6.17 11.89 3.45
CA ILE A 125 5.43 12.94 4.16
C ILE A 125 4.56 12.37 5.29
N SER A 126 4.14 13.23 6.20
CA SER A 126 3.12 12.94 7.21
C SER A 126 1.74 13.41 6.73
N TYR A 127 0.66 12.88 7.34
CA TYR A 127 -0.70 13.38 7.13
C TYR A 127 -0.87 14.88 7.43
N ARG A 128 0.03 15.46 8.23
CA ARG A 128 0.04 16.90 8.55
C ARG A 128 0.54 17.77 7.41
N ASP A 129 1.24 17.18 6.45
CA ASP A 129 1.85 17.86 5.31
C ASP A 129 0.96 17.74 4.06
N LEU A 130 -0.26 17.22 4.19
CA LEU A 130 -1.24 17.17 3.11
C LEU A 130 -1.97 18.51 3.00
N ASP A 131 -2.09 19.00 1.76
CA ASP A 131 -2.83 20.22 1.40
C ASP A 131 -4.34 20.01 1.26
#